data_AF-A0ABD5SUX5-F1
#
_entry.id   AF-A0ABD5SUX5-F1
#
_cell.length_a   1.000
_cell.length_b   1.000
_cell.length_c   1.000
_cell.angle_alpha   90.00
_cell.angle_beta   90.00
_cell.angle_gamma   90.00
#
_symmetry.space_group_name_H-M   'P 1'
#
loop_
_entity.id
_entity.type
_entity.pdbx_description
1 polymer ?
#
loop_
_entity_poly.entity_id
_entity_poly.type
_entity_poly.pdbx_seq_one_letter_code
_entity_poly.pdbx_strand_id
1 'polypeptide(L)'
;MVTRRSLLKCLGGATAAGITAGGMAVISRNVGDGDIDASGETFESIEIDYGAYADPTEIYRVWTGYPSRFSFVDDETYTGETALRCTIPSAASDGSNAMFWFPDRGYEQPREVSQRSMIRLSDDWTMADGDICRFWSAGLNTEAGAHGSGGRGKPSGDDGWSTMLAVTDRGTDGDDLYNLGAYTYHMDQRGASGEFEVIDAPIPAGKWFRLETSVRMNTVSDGEAEPDGEARCWVNGDLVYERTDFRWTTTEAQAIEYAGPLVRYGGTETAPTDLAIYYDDHELRGADAANRSTRDRGPFVADPTTTDEYEGRITVVTDAETTYRLYIDGYVVHSRWSDVRGREASPNDAVEISLADNTRNGYVTVDADADPATADGYLFDGELVAVDADPELEELWLSGDRVDPAEFPSAPDE
;
A
#
# COMPACT_ATOMS: atom_id res chain seq x y z
N MET A 1 -18.50 40.30 7.47
CA MET A 1 -19.88 40.05 7.95
C MET A 1 -20.68 39.50 6.77
N VAL A 2 -20.63 38.19 6.56
CA VAL A 2 -21.47 37.44 5.62
C VAL A 2 -21.90 36.19 6.34
N THR A 3 -23.20 35.92 6.35
CA THR A 3 -23.85 34.82 7.07
C THR A 3 -24.88 34.18 6.15
N ARG A 4 -25.10 32.88 6.37
CA ARG A 4 -26.20 32.00 5.86
C ARG A 4 -26.00 31.45 4.44
N ARG A 5 -26.41 30.22 4.09
CA ARG A 5 -26.94 29.02 4.78
C ARG A 5 -27.00 27.91 3.71
N SER A 6 -26.79 26.68 4.17
CA SER A 6 -27.21 25.38 3.60
C SER A 6 -28.35 25.36 2.58
N LEU A 7 -28.29 24.42 1.63
CA LEU A 7 -29.45 23.76 1.03
C LEU A 7 -29.13 22.31 0.62
N LEU A 8 -29.54 21.36 1.50
CA LEU A 8 -29.88 19.99 1.12
C LEU A 8 -31.14 20.01 0.24
N LYS A 9 -31.18 19.16 -0.79
CA LYS A 9 -32.42 18.67 -1.39
C LYS A 9 -32.31 17.18 -1.72
N CYS A 10 -32.95 16.36 -0.90
CA CYS A 10 -33.46 15.05 -1.32
C CYS A 10 -34.64 15.25 -2.28
N LEU A 11 -34.69 14.45 -3.35
CA LEU A 11 -35.93 14.15 -4.07
C LEU A 11 -35.77 12.79 -4.76
N GLY A 12 -36.45 11.79 -4.21
CA GLY A 12 -36.66 10.51 -4.86
C GLY A 12 -37.73 10.63 -5.96
N GLY A 13 -37.54 9.85 -7.02
CA GLY A 13 -38.49 9.65 -8.12
C GLY A 13 -38.07 8.41 -8.91
N ALA A 14 -38.95 7.43 -8.99
CA ALA A 14 -38.67 6.07 -9.43
C ALA A 14 -38.66 5.86 -10.96
N THR A 15 -37.86 4.86 -11.36
CA THR A 15 -37.99 3.92 -12.50
C THR A 15 -37.94 4.42 -13.95
N ALA A 16 -36.89 4.01 -14.69
CA ALA A 16 -37.01 3.05 -15.81
C ALA A 16 -35.64 2.53 -16.30
N ALA A 17 -35.50 1.20 -16.24
CA ALA A 17 -34.61 0.23 -16.89
C ALA A 17 -33.45 0.66 -17.81
N GLY A 18 -32.30 0.02 -17.55
CA GLY A 18 -31.31 -0.39 -18.54
C GLY A 18 -29.90 0.07 -18.21
N ILE A 19 -29.03 -0.87 -17.80
CA ILE A 19 -27.60 -1.00 -18.13
C ILE A 19 -26.91 -1.92 -17.12
N THR A 20 -25.95 -2.65 -17.65
CA THR A 20 -25.10 -3.75 -17.18
C THR A 20 -24.36 -3.52 -15.87
N ALA A 21 -24.05 -4.64 -15.22
CA ALA A 21 -23.46 -4.76 -13.90
C ALA A 21 -22.01 -4.27 -13.82
N GLY A 22 -21.73 -3.45 -12.80
CA GLY A 22 -20.41 -3.12 -12.26
C GLY A 22 -20.67 -2.55 -10.86
N GLY A 23 -20.30 -3.30 -9.82
CA GLY A 23 -20.73 -3.04 -8.45
C GLY A 23 -20.06 -1.80 -7.85
N MET A 24 -20.74 -0.65 -7.90
CA MET A 24 -20.48 0.46 -6.98
C MET A 24 -21.40 0.30 -5.75
N ALA A 25 -20.82 0.04 -4.58
CA ALA A 25 -21.54 0.08 -3.31
C ALA A 25 -21.82 1.54 -2.91
N VAL A 26 -23.02 2.03 -3.22
CA VAL A 26 -23.51 3.33 -2.73
C VAL A 26 -24.33 3.09 -1.46
N ILE A 27 -23.76 3.46 -0.31
CA ILE A 27 -24.40 3.28 1.01
C ILE A 27 -25.50 4.33 1.22
N SER A 28 -26.76 3.90 1.26
CA SER A 28 -27.89 4.71 1.73
C SER A 28 -28.34 4.24 3.11
N ARG A 29 -28.30 5.13 4.11
CA ARG A 29 -28.71 4.85 5.49
C ARG A 29 -30.22 4.64 5.61
N ASN A 30 -30.63 3.50 6.15
CA ASN A 30 -31.93 3.36 6.84
C ASN A 30 -31.67 3.12 8.33
N VAL A 31 -32.18 4.03 9.17
CA VAL A 31 -32.16 3.88 10.62
C VAL A 31 -33.42 3.13 11.02
N GLY A 32 -33.25 1.93 11.56
CA GLY A 32 -34.30 1.11 12.14
C GLY A 32 -33.73 0.23 13.25
N ASP A 33 -34.23 0.43 14.45
CA ASP A 33 -33.90 -0.19 15.73
C ASP A 33 -34.16 -1.72 15.72
N GLY A 34 -33.19 -2.55 16.12
CA GLY A 34 -33.40 -3.97 16.42
C GLY A 34 -32.24 -4.92 16.09
N ASP A 35 -31.74 -5.59 17.14
CA ASP A 35 -30.84 -6.76 17.20
C ASP A 35 -29.47 -6.71 16.49
N ILE A 36 -28.42 -6.95 17.29
CA ILE A 36 -27.03 -7.11 16.85
C ILE A 36 -26.92 -8.47 16.16
N ASP A 37 -27.03 -8.48 14.84
CA ASP A 37 -26.67 -9.62 13.99
C ASP A 37 -25.16 -9.50 13.66
N ALA A 38 -24.40 -10.53 14.00
CA ALA A 38 -22.95 -10.61 13.78
C ALA A 38 -22.66 -11.01 12.33
N SER A 39 -23.01 -10.12 11.41
CA SER A 39 -22.75 -10.26 9.97
C SER A 39 -22.08 -8.98 9.45
N GLY A 40 -20.93 -8.60 10.01
CA GLY A 40 -20.17 -7.52 9.41
C GLY A 40 -19.59 -7.99 8.07
N GLU A 41 -19.40 -7.04 7.16
CA GLU A 41 -18.91 -7.34 5.82
C GLU A 41 -17.40 -7.62 5.86
N THR A 42 -16.94 -8.63 5.13
CA THR A 42 -15.52 -8.76 4.75
C THR A 42 -15.25 -7.87 3.54
N PHE A 43 -14.02 -7.34 3.40
CA PHE A 43 -13.63 -6.53 2.24
C PHE A 43 -12.51 -7.22 1.45
N GLU A 44 -12.56 -7.08 0.12
CA GLU A 44 -11.49 -7.56 -0.76
C GLU A 44 -10.35 -6.54 -0.81
N SER A 45 -10.66 -5.31 -1.21
CA SER A 45 -9.73 -4.17 -1.21
C SER A 45 -10.43 -2.86 -0.87
N ILE A 46 -9.66 -1.92 -0.35
CA ILE A 46 -10.05 -0.53 -0.06
C ILE A 46 -8.92 0.35 -0.56
N GLU A 47 -9.19 1.13 -1.60
CA GLU A 47 -8.30 2.18 -2.07
C GLU A 47 -8.74 3.52 -1.48
N ILE A 48 -7.78 4.30 -1.00
CA ILE A 48 -8.03 5.58 -0.37
C ILE A 48 -7.64 6.71 -1.33
N ASP A 49 -8.63 7.22 -2.07
CA ASP A 49 -8.49 8.46 -2.84
C ASP A 49 -8.53 9.66 -1.89
N TYR A 50 -7.37 10.23 -1.56
CA TYR A 50 -7.30 11.41 -0.69
C TYR A 50 -8.00 12.65 -1.27
N GLY A 51 -8.07 12.80 -2.59
CA GLY A 51 -8.75 13.91 -3.25
C GLY A 51 -10.27 13.89 -3.06
N ALA A 52 -10.85 12.77 -2.67
CA ALA A 52 -12.27 12.62 -2.39
C ALA A 52 -12.72 13.17 -1.02
N TYR A 53 -11.79 13.56 -0.14
CA TYR A 53 -12.08 13.94 1.25
C TYR A 53 -11.60 15.36 1.56
N ALA A 54 -12.35 16.07 2.43
CA ALA A 54 -11.97 17.42 2.83
C ALA A 54 -11.07 17.43 4.07
N ASP A 55 -11.17 16.40 4.92
CA ASP A 55 -10.40 16.28 6.15
C ASP A 55 -9.91 14.82 6.37
N PRO A 56 -8.65 14.58 6.75
CA PRO A 56 -8.13 13.24 7.01
C PRO A 56 -8.91 12.44 8.06
N THR A 57 -9.59 13.11 8.99
CA THR A 57 -10.44 12.45 9.99
C THR A 57 -11.72 11.84 9.43
N GLU A 58 -12.07 12.18 8.18
CA GLU A 58 -13.13 11.50 7.42
C GLU A 58 -12.70 10.11 6.94
N ILE A 59 -11.41 9.79 6.99
CA ILE A 59 -10.78 8.51 6.61
C ILE A 59 -10.25 7.79 7.84
N TYR A 60 -9.49 8.51 8.67
CA TYR A 60 -8.71 7.95 9.75
C TYR A 60 -9.24 8.35 11.12
N ARG A 61 -9.43 7.37 12.00
CA ARG A 61 -9.73 7.63 13.41
C ARG A 61 -8.44 8.01 14.12
N VAL A 62 -8.43 9.19 14.73
CA VAL A 62 -7.35 9.60 15.63
C VAL A 62 -7.49 8.83 16.95
N TRP A 63 -6.63 7.84 17.14
CA TRP A 63 -6.59 7.04 18.36
C TRP A 63 -5.88 7.80 19.49
N THR A 64 -4.71 8.38 19.20
CA THR A 64 -3.94 9.24 20.11
C THR A 64 -3.18 10.31 19.31
N GLY A 65 -2.69 11.35 19.98
CA GLY A 65 -2.02 12.47 19.33
C GLY A 65 -2.99 13.59 18.95
N TYR A 66 -2.68 14.33 17.89
CA TYR A 66 -3.38 15.58 17.56
C TYR A 66 -3.91 15.56 16.12
N PRO A 67 -5.23 15.67 15.89
CA PRO A 67 -5.80 15.72 14.54
C PRO A 67 -5.19 16.84 13.68
N SER A 68 -4.86 17.98 14.29
CA SER A 68 -4.23 19.12 13.61
C SER A 68 -2.82 18.86 13.10
N ARG A 69 -2.24 17.67 13.34
CA ARG A 69 -0.94 17.25 12.83
C ARG A 69 -1.06 16.50 11.50
N PHE A 70 -2.28 16.10 11.11
CA PHE A 70 -2.59 15.51 9.83
C PHE A 70 -3.29 16.52 8.93
N SER A 71 -2.91 16.59 7.66
CA SER A 71 -3.54 17.44 6.66
C SER A 71 -3.32 16.87 5.26
N PHE A 72 -4.27 17.13 4.36
CA PHE A 72 -4.03 16.96 2.93
C PHE A 72 -3.16 18.09 2.38
N VAL A 73 -2.26 17.77 1.47
CA VAL A 73 -1.33 18.69 0.80
C VAL A 73 -1.28 18.40 -0.70
N ASP A 74 -0.95 19.41 -1.50
CA ASP A 74 -0.89 19.36 -2.97
C ASP A 74 0.50 19.67 -3.55
N ASP A 75 1.48 19.99 -2.69
CA ASP A 75 2.85 20.33 -3.07
C ASP A 75 3.84 19.16 -2.96
N GLU A 76 3.45 18.09 -2.27
CA GLU A 76 4.27 16.92 -1.97
C GLU A 76 3.46 15.64 -2.19
N THR A 77 3.16 15.34 -3.46
CA THR A 77 2.41 14.15 -3.88
C THR A 77 3.32 13.14 -4.59
N TYR A 78 2.96 11.87 -4.53
CA TYR A 78 3.57 10.83 -5.34
C TYR A 78 2.80 10.68 -6.66
N THR A 79 1.47 10.58 -6.55
CA THR A 79 0.51 10.40 -7.63
C THR A 79 -0.64 11.39 -7.44
N GLY A 80 -1.28 11.79 -8.53
CA GLY A 80 -2.44 12.70 -8.46
C GLY A 80 -2.15 14.06 -7.83
N GLU A 81 -3.20 14.66 -7.25
CA GLU A 81 -3.21 16.05 -6.78
C GLU A 81 -3.15 16.19 -5.26
N THR A 82 -3.22 15.10 -4.49
CA THR A 82 -3.33 15.18 -3.03
C THR A 82 -2.66 14.03 -2.30
N ALA A 83 -1.80 14.37 -1.34
CA ALA A 83 -1.19 13.42 -0.41
C ALA A 83 -1.55 13.76 1.04
N LEU A 84 -1.37 12.78 1.92
CA LEU A 84 -1.52 12.97 3.35
C LEU A 84 -0.18 13.35 3.99
N ARG A 85 -0.16 14.44 4.75
CA ARG A 85 1.00 14.86 5.53
C ARG A 85 0.73 14.71 7.02
N CYS A 86 1.68 14.14 7.76
CA CYS A 86 1.78 14.24 9.20
C CYS A 86 2.99 15.08 9.63
N THR A 87 2.84 15.90 10.67
CA THR A 87 3.94 16.69 11.26
C THR A 87 4.23 16.32 12.72
N ILE A 88 5.51 16.37 13.11
CA ILE A 88 5.97 16.30 14.49
C ILE A 88 6.82 17.56 14.75
N PRO A 89 6.39 18.48 15.61
CA PRO A 89 7.20 19.66 15.92
C PRO A 89 8.49 19.31 16.65
N SER A 90 9.49 20.18 16.51
CA SER A 90 10.67 20.19 17.35
C SER A 90 10.29 20.22 18.84
N ALA A 91 11.03 19.46 19.64
CA ALA A 91 10.78 19.25 21.07
C ALA A 91 9.42 18.61 21.42
N ALA A 92 8.74 17.99 20.45
CA ALA A 92 7.55 17.17 20.67
C ALA A 92 7.80 15.70 20.30
N SER A 93 6.96 14.80 20.81
CA SER A 93 6.97 13.37 20.49
C SER A 93 5.74 12.92 19.69
N ASP A 94 4.66 13.69 19.78
CA ASP A 94 3.36 13.32 19.23
C ASP A 94 3.11 14.00 17.88
N GLY A 95 2.98 13.19 16.83
CA GLY A 95 2.27 13.56 15.61
C GLY A 95 0.77 13.27 15.77
N SER A 96 0.24 12.41 14.90
CA SER A 96 -1.08 11.80 15.10
C SER A 96 -1.01 10.30 14.82
N ASN A 97 -1.60 9.52 15.72
CA ASN A 97 -1.84 8.10 15.48
C ASN A 97 -3.24 7.98 14.87
N ALA A 98 -3.34 8.28 13.58
CA ALA A 98 -4.58 8.37 12.83
C ALA A 98 -4.65 7.22 11.82
N MET A 99 -5.37 6.16 12.18
CA MET A 99 -5.40 4.90 11.45
C MET A 99 -6.79 4.61 10.92
N PHE A 100 -6.87 3.77 9.88
CA PHE A 100 -8.11 3.22 9.40
C PHE A 100 -8.66 2.31 10.48
N TRP A 101 -9.92 2.53 10.88
CA TRP A 101 -10.59 1.76 11.92
C TRP A 101 -11.71 0.94 11.30
N PHE A 102 -11.51 -0.38 11.19
CA PHE A 102 -12.44 -1.28 10.48
C PHE A 102 -13.89 -1.20 11.01
N PRO A 103 -14.13 -1.23 12.34
CA PRO A 103 -15.48 -1.18 12.87
C PRO A 103 -16.26 0.11 12.54
N ASP A 104 -15.60 1.28 12.44
CA ASP A 104 -16.29 2.53 12.06
C ASP A 104 -16.88 2.48 10.64
N ARG A 105 -16.28 1.62 9.83
CA ARG A 105 -16.56 1.48 8.40
C ARG A 105 -17.56 0.36 8.11
N GLY A 106 -18.08 -0.27 9.16
CA GLY A 106 -19.03 -1.38 9.05
C GLY A 106 -18.37 -2.73 8.78
N TYR A 107 -17.04 -2.81 8.80
CA TYR A 107 -16.31 -4.06 8.65
C TYR A 107 -16.12 -4.74 10.01
N GLU A 108 -16.09 -6.08 10.01
CA GLU A 108 -15.57 -6.83 11.14
C GLU A 108 -14.07 -6.58 11.31
N GLN A 109 -13.48 -7.04 12.40
CA GLN A 109 -12.02 -7.05 12.54
C GLN A 109 -11.45 -8.16 11.64
N PRO A 110 -10.76 -7.84 10.53
CA PRO A 110 -10.18 -8.85 9.67
C PRO A 110 -9.10 -9.67 10.39
N ARG A 111 -9.02 -10.95 10.05
CA ARG A 111 -7.94 -11.85 10.52
C ARG A 111 -6.66 -11.76 9.69
N GLU A 112 -6.74 -11.11 8.54
CA GLU A 112 -5.57 -10.84 7.69
C GLU A 112 -5.79 -9.50 6.99
N VAL A 113 -4.76 -8.65 7.02
CA VAL A 113 -4.73 -7.39 6.28
C VAL A 113 -3.37 -7.26 5.65
N SER A 114 -3.37 -6.95 4.35
CA SER A 114 -2.20 -6.41 3.67
C SER A 114 -2.45 -4.94 3.32
N GLN A 115 -1.40 -4.13 3.30
CA GLN A 115 -1.47 -2.71 3.01
C GLN A 115 -0.34 -2.32 2.06
N ARG A 116 -0.60 -1.37 1.16
CA ARG A 116 0.40 -0.68 0.34
C ARG A 116 0.25 0.81 0.57
N SER A 117 1.35 1.54 0.68
CA SER A 117 1.36 3.00 0.57
C SER A 117 2.72 3.49 0.08
N MET A 118 2.72 4.59 -0.65
CA MET A 118 3.92 5.36 -0.94
C MET A 118 4.20 6.29 0.22
N ILE A 119 5.44 6.29 0.72
CA ILE A 119 5.82 7.05 1.91
C ILE A 119 7.07 7.87 1.62
N ARG A 120 7.10 9.10 2.13
CA ARG A 120 8.28 9.98 2.05
C ARG A 120 8.53 10.66 3.39
N LEU A 121 9.77 10.64 3.84
CA LEU A 121 10.26 11.49 4.94
C LEU A 121 10.64 12.86 4.37
N SER A 122 10.46 13.95 5.13
CA SER A 122 10.87 15.29 4.67
C SER A 122 12.35 15.38 4.30
N ASP A 123 12.72 16.32 3.42
CA ASP A 123 14.11 16.48 2.96
C ASP A 123 15.10 16.78 4.11
N ASP A 124 14.61 17.45 5.15
CA ASP A 124 15.36 17.84 6.34
C ASP A 124 15.23 16.85 7.49
N TRP A 125 14.71 15.64 7.21
CA TRP A 125 14.51 14.62 8.22
C TRP A 125 15.81 14.28 8.94
N THR A 126 15.84 14.54 10.24
CA THR A 126 17.01 14.31 11.11
C THR A 126 16.56 13.69 12.42
N MET A 127 17.28 12.67 12.88
CA MET A 127 17.07 12.01 14.18
C MET A 127 18.29 12.20 15.09
N ALA A 128 18.08 12.11 16.40
CA ALA A 128 19.19 12.02 17.34
C ALA A 128 19.64 10.56 17.51
N ASP A 129 20.93 10.39 17.85
CA ASP A 129 21.60 9.08 17.95
C ASP A 129 20.79 8.05 18.75
N GLY A 130 20.35 7.00 18.07
CA GLY A 130 19.65 5.86 18.65
C GLY A 130 18.14 6.07 18.81
N ASP A 131 17.57 7.16 18.32
CA ASP A 131 16.13 7.42 18.39
C ASP A 131 15.34 6.55 17.41
N ILE A 132 14.03 6.50 17.64
CA ILE A 132 13.07 5.80 16.80
C ILE A 132 11.88 6.72 16.50
N CYS A 133 11.30 6.64 15.31
CA CYS A 133 10.04 7.29 14.99
C CYS A 133 9.10 6.27 14.36
N ARG A 134 8.05 5.90 15.09
CA ARG A 134 6.98 5.05 14.55
C ARG A 134 6.18 5.86 13.53
N PHE A 135 5.91 5.27 12.38
CA PHE A 135 5.25 5.95 11.27
C PHE A 135 4.13 5.13 10.61
N TRP A 136 4.01 3.83 10.93
CA TRP A 136 3.04 2.94 10.29
C TRP A 136 2.55 1.86 11.26
N SER A 137 1.27 1.52 11.20
CA SER A 137 0.67 0.37 11.89
C SER A 137 0.34 -0.71 10.86
N ALA A 138 1.11 -1.81 10.88
CA ALA A 138 0.82 -2.99 10.06
C ALA A 138 -0.44 -3.71 10.57
N GLY A 139 -0.68 -3.66 11.88
CA GLY A 139 -1.91 -4.13 12.52
C GLY A 139 -1.92 -3.81 14.01
N LEU A 140 -3.08 -3.45 14.55
CA LEU A 140 -3.22 -3.10 15.96
C LEU A 140 -4.61 -3.45 16.48
N ASN A 141 -4.67 -3.94 17.72
CA ASN A 141 -5.88 -4.09 18.49
C ASN A 141 -5.65 -3.55 19.90
N THR A 142 -6.41 -2.54 20.31
CA THR A 142 -6.25 -1.94 21.64
C THR A 142 -7.55 -1.78 22.41
N GLU A 143 -8.71 -2.07 21.80
CA GLU A 143 -9.99 -2.02 22.51
C GLU A 143 -10.26 -3.31 23.32
N ALA A 144 -9.53 -4.41 23.07
CA ALA A 144 -9.70 -5.67 23.80
C ALA A 144 -9.20 -5.66 25.25
N GLY A 145 -8.36 -4.69 25.65
CA GLY A 145 -7.85 -4.65 27.03
C GLY A 145 -6.85 -3.55 27.33
N ALA A 146 -6.20 -3.65 28.49
CA ALA A 146 -5.31 -2.61 28.99
C ALA A 146 -3.88 -2.68 28.41
N HIS A 147 -3.45 -3.82 27.87
CA HIS A 147 -2.08 -4.04 27.38
C HIS A 147 -1.97 -3.89 25.84
N GLY A 148 -0.79 -4.16 25.29
CA GLY A 148 -0.59 -4.23 23.84
C GLY A 148 -0.11 -2.97 23.15
N SER A 149 0.01 -1.86 23.88
CA SER A 149 0.57 -0.61 23.35
C SER A 149 1.04 0.33 24.46
N GLY A 150 1.82 1.36 24.10
CA GLY A 150 2.08 2.53 24.97
C GLY A 150 2.73 2.24 26.32
N GLY A 151 3.53 1.17 26.42
CA GLY A 151 4.16 0.75 27.68
C GLY A 151 3.20 0.17 28.71
N ARG A 152 1.97 -0.17 28.32
CA ARG A 152 0.93 -0.60 29.26
C ARG A 152 1.10 -2.04 29.75
N GLY A 153 1.99 -2.82 29.16
CA GLY A 153 2.24 -4.19 29.58
C GLY A 153 2.33 -5.15 28.41
N LYS A 154 2.80 -6.35 28.75
CA LYS A 154 2.88 -7.49 27.84
C LYS A 154 1.46 -8.05 27.60
N PRO A 155 1.07 -8.32 26.34
CA PRO A 155 -0.17 -9.00 26.03
C PRO A 155 -0.28 -10.36 26.71
N SER A 156 -1.48 -10.68 27.20
CA SER A 156 -1.85 -11.95 27.81
C SER A 156 -2.71 -12.83 26.90
N GLY A 157 -3.18 -12.30 25.77
CA GLY A 157 -3.87 -13.03 24.71
C GLY A 157 -5.36 -12.73 24.61
N ASP A 158 -5.97 -12.24 25.69
CA ASP A 158 -7.35 -11.72 25.74
C ASP A 158 -7.39 -10.18 25.92
N ASP A 159 -6.25 -9.53 25.71
CA ASP A 159 -6.03 -8.09 25.74
C ASP A 159 -5.29 -7.63 24.46
N GLY A 160 -5.06 -6.33 24.29
CA GLY A 160 -4.52 -5.77 23.05
C GLY A 160 -3.15 -6.29 22.62
N TRP A 161 -2.83 -6.09 21.34
CA TRP A 161 -1.54 -6.38 20.70
C TRP A 161 -1.29 -5.33 19.60
N SER A 162 -0.05 -5.23 19.11
CA SER A 162 0.26 -4.33 18.00
C SER A 162 1.51 -4.73 17.25
N THR A 163 1.58 -4.41 15.96
CA THR A 163 2.82 -4.41 15.19
C THR A 163 2.91 -3.12 14.38
N MET A 164 3.93 -2.33 14.69
CA MET A 164 4.19 -1.02 14.10
C MET A 164 5.54 -1.04 13.41
N LEU A 165 5.70 -0.19 12.41
CA LEU A 165 7.00 0.09 11.81
C LEU A 165 7.52 1.45 12.25
N ALA A 166 8.83 1.53 12.37
CA ALA A 166 9.58 2.70 12.75
C ALA A 166 10.72 2.98 11.78
N VAL A 167 11.09 4.25 11.68
CA VAL A 167 12.37 4.69 11.14
C VAL A 167 13.33 4.89 12.30
N THR A 168 14.59 4.52 12.15
CA THR A 168 15.63 4.67 13.17
C THR A 168 17.00 4.91 12.54
N ASP A 169 17.88 5.64 13.20
CA ASP A 169 19.28 5.80 12.79
C ASP A 169 20.18 4.66 13.31
N ARG A 170 19.62 3.68 14.01
CA ARG A 170 20.37 2.53 14.52
C ARG A 170 20.86 1.64 13.39
N GLY A 171 22.16 1.36 13.40
CA GLY A 171 22.77 0.40 12.47
C GLY A 171 22.90 0.91 11.04
N THR A 172 22.89 2.24 10.83
CA THR A 172 23.10 2.87 9.53
C THR A 172 24.56 3.33 9.39
N ASP A 173 25.10 3.24 8.17
CA ASP A 173 26.51 3.60 7.86
C ASP A 173 26.63 4.91 7.05
N GLY A 174 25.60 5.76 7.03
CA GLY A 174 25.60 6.98 6.23
C GLY A 174 24.73 8.10 6.78
N ASP A 175 25.20 9.34 6.56
CA ASP A 175 24.41 10.54 6.78
C ASP A 175 23.15 10.49 5.88
N ASP A 176 21.98 10.83 6.42
CA ASP A 176 20.66 10.83 5.74
C ASP A 176 20.07 9.46 5.36
N LEU A 177 20.64 8.36 5.85
CA LEU A 177 20.07 7.02 5.75
C LEU A 177 19.57 6.54 7.12
N TYR A 178 18.35 6.02 7.11
CA TYR A 178 17.70 5.43 8.28
C TYR A 178 17.43 3.96 8.02
N ASN A 179 17.37 3.14 9.04
CA ASN A 179 16.88 1.77 8.93
C ASN A 179 15.41 1.71 9.30
N LEU A 180 14.72 0.73 8.72
CA LEU A 180 13.42 0.32 9.20
C LEU A 180 13.57 -0.42 10.54
N GLY A 181 12.54 -0.38 11.38
CA GLY A 181 12.45 -1.20 12.58
C GLY A 181 11.03 -1.70 12.80
N ALA A 182 10.91 -2.93 13.28
CA ALA A 182 9.64 -3.48 13.74
C ALA A 182 9.50 -3.23 15.25
N TYR A 183 8.34 -2.72 15.67
CA TYR A 183 7.99 -2.53 17.07
C TYR A 183 6.69 -3.23 17.41
N THR A 184 6.81 -4.36 18.10
CA THR A 184 5.72 -5.34 18.20
C THR A 184 5.39 -5.69 19.64
N TYR A 185 4.11 -5.61 20.00
CA TYR A 185 3.55 -6.18 21.21
C TYR A 185 2.89 -7.53 20.90
N HIS A 186 3.34 -8.60 21.55
CA HIS A 186 2.84 -9.96 21.35
C HIS A 186 2.98 -10.79 22.63
N MET A 187 2.27 -11.93 22.71
CA MET A 187 2.20 -12.75 23.93
C MET A 187 3.54 -13.38 24.34
N ASP A 188 4.52 -13.45 23.45
CA ASP A 188 5.83 -14.06 23.72
C ASP A 188 6.94 -13.04 24.01
N GLN A 189 6.63 -11.74 23.98
CA GLN A 189 7.62 -10.70 24.24
C GLN A 189 8.23 -10.82 25.65
N ARG A 190 9.46 -10.36 25.83
CA ARG A 190 10.17 -10.48 27.11
C ARG A 190 9.78 -9.40 28.14
N GLY A 191 9.57 -8.17 27.67
CA GLY A 191 9.37 -6.99 28.53
C GLY A 191 7.93 -6.48 28.54
N ALA A 192 7.67 -5.45 29.35
CA ALA A 192 6.38 -4.75 29.37
C ALA A 192 6.19 -3.76 28.20
N SER A 193 7.28 -3.40 27.53
CA SER A 193 7.29 -2.63 26.29
C SER A 193 7.41 -3.57 25.09
N GLY A 194 6.99 -3.10 23.92
CA GLY A 194 7.10 -3.86 22.68
C GLY A 194 8.53 -4.29 22.39
N GLU A 195 8.67 -5.44 21.73
CA GLU A 195 9.93 -5.90 21.17
C GLU A 195 10.31 -4.98 19.99
N PHE A 196 11.56 -4.50 19.98
CA PHE A 196 12.08 -3.66 18.91
C PHE A 196 13.19 -4.38 18.16
N GLU A 197 13.02 -4.54 16.86
CA GLU A 197 13.96 -5.20 15.96
C GLU A 197 14.41 -4.18 14.90
N VAL A 198 15.72 -3.95 14.79
CA VAL A 198 16.27 -3.16 13.68
C VAL A 198 16.30 -4.05 12.45
N ILE A 199 15.76 -3.56 11.34
CA ILE A 199 15.72 -4.21 10.05
C ILE A 199 16.77 -3.54 9.17
N ASP A 200 17.67 -4.32 8.58
CA ASP A 200 18.71 -3.83 7.66
C ASP A 200 18.09 -3.49 6.30
N ALA A 201 17.30 -2.41 6.28
CA ALA A 201 16.55 -1.91 5.14
C ALA A 201 16.65 -0.38 5.13
N PRO A 202 17.58 0.17 4.33
CA PRO A 202 17.79 1.61 4.24
C PRO A 202 16.56 2.35 3.69
N ILE A 203 16.14 3.37 4.43
CA ILE A 203 15.06 4.31 4.12
C ILE A 203 15.69 5.70 3.90
N PRO A 204 15.63 6.24 2.68
CA PRO A 204 16.18 7.57 2.38
C PRO A 204 15.25 8.69 2.87
N ALA A 205 15.84 9.76 3.43
CA ALA A 205 15.13 11.02 3.57
C ALA A 205 14.86 11.67 2.19
N GLY A 206 13.78 12.44 2.10
CA GLY A 206 13.45 13.24 0.92
C GLY A 206 13.00 12.46 -0.33
N LYS A 207 12.92 11.12 -0.27
CA LYS A 207 12.49 10.29 -1.41
C LYS A 207 11.27 9.46 -1.04
N TRP A 208 10.41 9.26 -2.04
CA TRP A 208 9.32 8.30 -1.97
C TRP A 208 9.86 6.87 -2.02
N PHE A 209 9.30 6.01 -1.18
CA PHE A 209 9.50 4.56 -1.23
C PHE A 209 8.15 3.87 -1.06
N ARG A 210 8.02 2.70 -1.69
CA ARG A 210 6.84 1.85 -1.51
C ARG A 210 7.00 1.05 -0.24
N LEU A 211 6.02 1.14 0.65
CA LEU A 211 5.89 0.28 1.80
C LEU A 211 4.73 -0.68 1.58
N GLU A 212 4.98 -1.97 1.71
CA GLU A 212 3.92 -2.98 1.80
C GLU A 212 4.04 -3.72 3.13
N THR A 213 2.91 -3.98 3.78
CA THR A 213 2.87 -4.75 5.03
C THR A 213 1.79 -5.81 4.95
N SER A 214 1.98 -6.94 5.61
CA SER A 214 0.97 -7.99 5.74
C SER A 214 1.00 -8.52 7.17
N VAL A 215 -0.18 -8.62 7.79
CA VAL A 215 -0.36 -9.22 9.12
C VAL A 215 -1.44 -10.26 9.03
N ARG A 216 -1.14 -11.45 9.54
CA ARG A 216 -2.10 -12.55 9.70
C ARG A 216 -2.19 -12.96 11.16
N MET A 217 -3.42 -13.05 11.66
CA MET A 217 -3.70 -13.54 12.99
C MET A 217 -3.27 -15.00 13.14
N ASN A 218 -2.92 -15.39 14.36
CA ASN A 218 -2.63 -16.79 14.68
C ASN A 218 -3.91 -17.62 14.73
N THR A 219 -3.82 -18.93 14.54
CA THR A 219 -4.90 -19.87 14.80
C THR A 219 -5.17 -19.96 16.31
N VAL A 220 -6.44 -20.07 16.69
CA VAL A 220 -6.86 -20.38 18.07
C VAL A 220 -7.42 -21.79 18.13
N SER A 221 -6.81 -22.66 18.94
CA SER A 221 -7.25 -24.04 19.14
C SER A 221 -7.57 -24.28 20.61
N ASP A 222 -8.81 -24.65 20.93
CA ASP A 222 -9.27 -24.90 22.30
C ASP A 222 -9.00 -23.74 23.29
N GLY A 223 -9.01 -22.49 22.80
CA GLY A 223 -8.73 -21.29 23.60
C GLY A 223 -7.25 -21.00 23.81
N GLU A 224 -6.36 -21.76 23.15
CA GLU A 224 -4.92 -21.53 23.15
C GLU A 224 -4.48 -20.88 21.82
N ALA A 225 -3.47 -20.02 21.91
CA ALA A 225 -2.88 -19.35 20.75
C ALA A 225 -1.78 -20.22 20.13
N GLU A 226 -1.95 -20.65 18.88
CA GLU A 226 -0.87 -21.31 18.13
C GLU A 226 0.19 -20.29 17.69
N PRO A 227 1.49 -20.64 17.65
CA PRO A 227 2.55 -19.73 17.21
C PRO A 227 2.68 -19.73 15.68
N ASP A 228 1.63 -19.34 14.97
CA ASP A 228 1.55 -19.34 13.49
C ASP A 228 1.04 -18.01 12.90
N GLY A 229 0.94 -16.97 13.73
CA GLY A 229 0.66 -15.61 13.30
C GLY A 229 1.85 -15.00 12.56
N GLU A 230 1.55 -14.19 11.54
CA GLU A 230 2.56 -13.65 10.62
C GLU A 230 2.57 -12.13 10.63
N ALA A 231 3.76 -11.53 10.52
CA ALA A 231 3.96 -10.16 10.09
C ALA A 231 5.08 -10.10 9.06
N ARG A 232 4.82 -9.43 7.94
CA ARG A 232 5.76 -9.23 6.84
C ARG A 232 5.79 -7.77 6.41
N CYS A 233 6.96 -7.34 5.94
CA CYS A 233 7.16 -6.01 5.37
C CYS A 233 8.01 -6.09 4.10
N TRP A 234 7.60 -5.34 3.08
CA TRP A 234 8.36 -5.10 1.88
C TRP A 234 8.64 -3.61 1.71
N VAL A 235 9.84 -3.30 1.23
CA VAL A 235 10.23 -1.95 0.82
C VAL A 235 10.61 -2.02 -0.64
N ASN A 236 9.93 -1.26 -1.50
CA ASN A 236 10.15 -1.29 -2.96
C ASN A 236 10.10 -2.71 -3.55
N GLY A 237 9.16 -3.53 -3.05
CA GLY A 237 8.97 -4.92 -3.48
C GLY A 237 9.91 -5.95 -2.84
N ASP A 238 10.97 -5.53 -2.14
CA ASP A 238 11.89 -6.44 -1.47
C ASP A 238 11.38 -6.85 -0.09
N LEU A 239 11.31 -8.16 0.19
CA LEU A 239 10.94 -8.67 1.52
C LEU A 239 12.06 -8.38 2.51
N VAL A 240 11.87 -7.38 3.37
CA VAL A 240 12.89 -6.93 4.34
C VAL A 240 12.65 -7.44 5.75
N TYR A 241 11.42 -7.84 6.08
CA TYR A 241 11.09 -8.40 7.38
C TYR A 241 10.03 -9.48 7.25
N GLU A 242 10.26 -10.60 7.93
CA GLU A 242 9.30 -11.69 8.06
C GLU A 242 9.46 -12.34 9.44
N ARG A 243 8.33 -12.49 10.14
CA ARG A 243 8.19 -13.38 11.29
C ARG A 243 6.85 -14.10 11.19
N THR A 244 6.86 -15.40 11.45
CA THR A 244 5.72 -16.31 11.24
C THR A 244 5.38 -17.13 12.48
N ASP A 245 5.90 -16.72 13.63
CA ASP A 245 5.82 -17.44 14.90
C ASP A 245 5.07 -16.65 16.00
N PHE A 246 4.27 -15.65 15.61
CA PHE A 246 3.59 -14.82 16.58
C PHE A 246 2.37 -15.51 17.18
N ARG A 247 2.21 -15.33 18.50
CA ARG A 247 0.94 -15.47 19.21
C ARG A 247 0.40 -14.08 19.54
N TRP A 248 -0.66 -13.69 18.85
CA TRP A 248 -1.32 -12.41 19.03
C TRP A 248 -2.44 -12.49 20.06
N THR A 249 -3.29 -13.52 19.95
CA THR A 249 -4.52 -13.65 20.74
C THR A 249 -4.89 -15.11 21.00
N THR A 250 -5.62 -15.35 22.09
CA THR A 250 -6.25 -16.61 22.46
C THR A 250 -7.74 -16.66 22.09
N THR A 251 -8.27 -15.66 21.38
CA THR A 251 -9.69 -15.60 20.98
C THR A 251 -9.88 -15.14 19.54
N GLU A 252 -10.76 -15.83 18.81
CA GLU A 252 -11.12 -15.48 17.44
C GLU A 252 -11.83 -14.13 17.32
N ALA A 253 -12.47 -13.68 18.40
CA ALA A 253 -13.21 -12.41 18.46
C ALA A 253 -12.31 -11.17 18.50
N GLN A 254 -11.00 -11.36 18.68
CA GLN A 254 -10.02 -10.28 18.71
C GLN A 254 -9.10 -10.43 17.50
N ALA A 255 -9.18 -9.49 16.56
CA ALA A 255 -8.37 -9.51 15.35
C ALA A 255 -7.83 -8.12 15.03
N ILE A 256 -7.55 -7.81 13.76
CA ILE A 256 -6.96 -6.55 13.35
C ILE A 256 -8.04 -5.47 13.40
N GLU A 257 -7.82 -4.42 14.20
CA GLU A 257 -8.80 -3.36 14.39
C GLU A 257 -8.38 -2.07 13.69
N TYR A 258 -7.08 -1.78 13.70
CA TYR A 258 -6.49 -0.60 13.08
C TYR A 258 -5.37 -0.97 12.12
N ALA A 259 -5.27 -0.18 11.04
CA ALA A 259 -4.26 -0.28 9.99
C ALA A 259 -3.92 1.12 9.44
N GLY A 260 -2.69 1.35 9.00
CA GLY A 260 -2.30 2.57 8.29
C GLY A 260 -1.44 3.54 9.10
N PRO A 261 -1.51 4.86 8.83
CA PRO A 261 -0.60 5.84 9.40
C PRO A 261 -0.64 5.92 10.94
N LEU A 262 0.53 5.86 11.56
CA LEU A 262 0.69 6.04 13.01
C LEU A 262 1.98 6.80 13.27
N VAL A 263 1.92 8.05 13.70
CA VAL A 263 3.12 8.89 13.79
C VAL A 263 3.45 9.31 15.21
N ARG A 264 4.56 8.77 15.72
CA ARG A 264 5.11 9.08 17.05
C ARG A 264 6.63 8.97 17.07
N TYR A 265 7.27 10.07 17.45
CA TYR A 265 8.70 10.13 17.73
C TYR A 265 8.98 9.64 19.16
N GLY A 266 9.88 8.67 19.28
CA GLY A 266 10.33 8.09 20.54
C GLY A 266 9.25 7.39 21.38
N GLY A 267 9.63 7.03 22.59
CA GLY A 267 8.74 6.76 23.72
C GLY A 267 8.70 7.96 24.66
N THR A 268 9.89 8.38 25.10
CA THR A 268 10.13 9.51 26.01
C THR A 268 10.94 10.64 25.37
N GLU A 269 11.53 10.38 24.22
CA GLU A 269 12.37 11.28 23.43
C GLU A 269 11.51 12.29 22.68
N THR A 270 12.13 13.34 22.14
CA THR A 270 11.45 14.39 21.38
C THR A 270 12.21 14.71 20.11
N ALA A 271 11.49 15.04 19.04
CA ALA A 271 12.08 15.36 17.74
C ALA A 271 13.07 16.53 17.86
N PRO A 272 14.28 16.41 17.27
CA PRO A 272 15.29 17.47 17.34
C PRO A 272 14.92 18.69 16.47
N THR A 273 14.21 18.46 15.37
CA THR A 273 13.71 19.46 14.43
C THR A 273 12.21 19.25 14.18
N ASP A 274 11.58 20.14 13.43
CA ASP A 274 10.27 19.87 12.85
C ASP A 274 10.42 18.76 11.81
N LEU A 275 9.62 17.72 11.92
CA LEU A 275 9.64 16.55 11.02
C LEU A 275 8.31 16.45 10.30
N ALA A 276 8.34 15.95 9.05
CA ALA A 276 7.14 15.57 8.33
C ALA A 276 7.28 14.21 7.65
N ILE A 277 6.16 13.50 7.59
CA ILE A 277 6.00 12.25 6.83
C ILE A 277 4.82 12.43 5.90
N TYR A 278 5.01 12.04 4.65
CA TYR A 278 4.00 12.08 3.60
C TYR A 278 3.59 10.64 3.25
N TYR A 279 2.31 10.46 2.97
CA TYR A 279 1.70 9.19 2.58
C TYR A 279 0.85 9.45 1.33
N ASP A 280 0.95 8.53 0.37
CA ASP A 280 0.17 8.54 -0.85
C ASP A 280 -0.17 7.10 -1.28
N ASP A 281 -1.08 6.93 -2.24
CA ASP A 281 -1.51 5.62 -2.79
C ASP A 281 -1.81 4.57 -1.71
N HIS A 282 -2.60 4.92 -0.69
CA HIS A 282 -2.88 3.99 0.40
C HIS A 282 -3.99 3.01 0.01
N GLU A 283 -3.63 1.72 0.00
CA GLU A 283 -4.52 0.60 -0.26
C GLU A 283 -4.49 -0.40 0.89
N LEU A 284 -5.64 -0.94 1.27
CA LEU A 284 -5.80 -2.07 2.18
C LEU A 284 -6.43 -3.25 1.45
N ARG A 285 -6.00 -4.47 1.78
CA ARG A 285 -6.51 -5.73 1.21
C ARG A 285 -6.82 -6.73 2.32
N GLY A 286 -8.01 -7.35 2.25
CA GLY A 286 -8.40 -8.41 3.17
C GLY A 286 -7.85 -9.78 2.77
N ALA A 287 -8.16 -10.82 3.56
CA ALA A 287 -7.64 -12.18 3.41
C ALA A 287 -7.80 -12.79 1.99
N ASP A 288 -8.92 -12.53 1.32
CA ASP A 288 -9.20 -13.09 -0.02
C ASP A 288 -8.35 -12.44 -1.14
N ALA A 289 -7.85 -11.23 -0.92
CA ALA A 289 -6.95 -10.51 -1.84
C ALA A 289 -5.47 -10.63 -1.44
N ALA A 290 -5.17 -10.75 -0.13
CA ALA A 290 -3.82 -10.85 0.40
C ALA A 290 -3.08 -12.13 -0.06
N ASN A 291 -3.80 -13.22 -0.28
CA ASN A 291 -3.23 -14.45 -0.84
C ASN A 291 -2.79 -14.32 -2.31
N ARG A 292 -3.17 -13.23 -3.01
CA ARG A 292 -2.75 -12.95 -4.41
C ARG A 292 -1.49 -12.09 -4.52
N SER A 293 -1.06 -11.36 -3.48
CA SER A 293 0.00 -10.37 -3.64
C SER A 293 1.43 -10.93 -3.67
N THR A 294 1.65 -12.16 -3.19
CA THR A 294 2.99 -12.77 -3.13
C THR A 294 3.09 -14.20 -3.67
N ARG A 295 1.97 -14.89 -3.91
CA ARG A 295 1.95 -16.29 -4.40
C ARG A 295 1.62 -16.46 -5.88
N ASP A 296 1.22 -15.40 -6.59
CA ASP A 296 0.85 -15.43 -8.00
C ASP A 296 1.44 -14.26 -8.81
N ARG A 297 2.58 -13.68 -8.39
CA ARG A 297 3.41 -12.97 -9.39
C ARG A 297 3.91 -14.08 -10.33
N GLY A 298 3.23 -14.26 -11.46
CA GLY A 298 3.71 -15.13 -12.53
C GLY A 298 5.19 -14.83 -12.80
N PRO A 299 5.96 -15.78 -13.34
CA PRO A 299 7.42 -15.64 -13.50
C PRO A 299 7.90 -14.43 -14.32
N PHE A 300 6.98 -13.60 -14.82
CA PHE A 300 7.21 -12.49 -15.73
C PHE A 300 6.68 -11.14 -15.21
N VAL A 301 6.62 -10.91 -13.90
CA VAL A 301 6.30 -9.58 -13.32
C VAL A 301 7.47 -9.08 -12.47
N ALA A 302 7.99 -7.90 -12.80
CA ALA A 302 9.08 -7.23 -12.07
C ALA A 302 8.61 -5.95 -11.38
N ASP A 303 9.27 -5.62 -10.26
CA ASP A 303 9.00 -4.35 -9.57
C ASP A 303 9.50 -3.17 -10.43
N PRO A 304 8.73 -2.09 -10.61
CA PRO A 304 9.20 -0.89 -11.31
C PRO A 304 10.48 -0.26 -10.73
N THR A 305 10.91 -0.64 -9.52
CA THR A 305 12.20 -0.18 -8.95
C THR A 305 13.42 -0.97 -9.42
N THR A 306 13.25 -2.10 -10.12
CA THR A 306 14.37 -2.89 -10.65
C THR A 306 14.78 -2.49 -12.07
N THR A 307 14.41 -1.29 -12.54
CA THR A 307 14.73 -0.79 -13.89
C THR A 307 16.20 -0.87 -14.26
N ASP A 308 17.10 -0.68 -13.28
CA ASP A 308 18.55 -0.72 -13.51
C ASP A 308 19.10 -2.13 -13.79
N GLU A 309 18.28 -3.17 -13.58
CA GLU A 309 18.61 -4.56 -13.88
C GLU A 309 18.33 -4.96 -15.33
N TYR A 310 17.68 -4.09 -16.11
CA TYR A 310 17.25 -4.35 -17.48
C TYR A 310 17.87 -3.36 -18.46
N GLU A 311 18.02 -3.77 -19.72
CA GLU A 311 18.58 -2.90 -20.77
C GLU A 311 17.64 -1.75 -21.15
N GLY A 312 16.33 -1.92 -21.00
CA GLY A 312 15.36 -0.90 -21.35
C GLY A 312 13.95 -1.13 -20.81
N ARG A 313 13.06 -0.21 -21.20
CA ARG A 313 11.62 -0.27 -20.88
C ARG A 313 10.75 -0.02 -22.10
N ILE A 314 9.57 -0.63 -22.11
CA ILE A 314 8.52 -0.40 -23.10
C ILE A 314 7.30 0.19 -22.37
N THR A 315 6.66 1.18 -22.96
CA THR A 315 5.35 1.65 -22.50
C THR A 315 4.39 1.70 -23.67
N VAL A 316 3.25 1.04 -23.51
CA VAL A 316 2.14 1.04 -24.46
C VAL A 316 1.02 1.90 -23.89
N VAL A 317 0.49 2.81 -24.69
CA VAL A 317 -0.64 3.67 -24.33
C VAL A 317 -1.74 3.51 -25.39
N THR A 318 -2.97 3.37 -24.93
CA THR A 318 -4.15 3.20 -25.79
C THR A 318 -5.20 4.26 -25.46
N ASP A 319 -5.96 4.71 -26.47
CA ASP A 319 -7.11 5.61 -26.32
C ASP A 319 -8.45 4.91 -26.62
N ALA A 320 -8.38 3.65 -27.02
CA ALA A 320 -9.48 2.76 -27.32
C ALA A 320 -9.21 1.36 -26.75
N GLU A 321 -10.21 0.48 -26.83
CA GLU A 321 -10.04 -0.93 -26.54
C GLU A 321 -9.14 -1.52 -27.63
N THR A 322 -7.97 -2.02 -27.24
CA THR A 322 -6.90 -2.41 -28.17
C THR A 322 -6.32 -3.76 -27.79
N THR A 323 -6.32 -4.69 -28.73
CA THR A 323 -5.51 -5.90 -28.62
C THR A 323 -4.16 -5.65 -29.26
N TYR A 324 -3.07 -5.96 -28.56
CA TYR A 324 -1.73 -5.83 -29.13
C TYR A 324 -0.81 -7.01 -28.78
N ARG A 325 0.18 -7.20 -29.63
CA ARG A 325 1.29 -8.13 -29.45
C ARG A 325 2.63 -7.42 -29.65
N LEU A 326 3.53 -7.58 -28.69
CA LEU A 326 4.93 -7.17 -28.80
C LEU A 326 5.81 -8.38 -29.07
N TYR A 327 6.82 -8.23 -29.92
CA TYR A 327 7.85 -9.24 -30.17
C TYR A 327 9.21 -8.71 -29.75
N ILE A 328 9.81 -9.31 -28.72
CA ILE A 328 11.12 -8.91 -28.18
C ILE A 328 12.12 -10.04 -28.45
N ASP A 329 13.21 -9.76 -29.16
CA ASP A 329 14.35 -10.68 -29.22
C ASP A 329 15.15 -10.57 -27.92
N GLY A 330 14.96 -11.52 -27.00
CA GLY A 330 15.60 -11.50 -25.69
C GLY A 330 14.67 -11.89 -24.55
N TYR A 331 14.43 -10.98 -23.60
CA TYR A 331 13.66 -11.23 -22.39
C TYR A 331 12.80 -10.02 -22.02
N VAL A 332 11.58 -10.25 -21.53
CA VAL A 332 10.67 -9.19 -21.12
C VAL A 332 9.86 -9.62 -19.89
N VAL A 333 9.57 -8.64 -19.04
CA VAL A 333 8.71 -8.78 -17.86
C VAL A 333 7.75 -7.61 -17.81
N HIS A 334 6.54 -7.90 -17.37
CA HIS A 334 5.53 -6.89 -17.08
C HIS A 334 5.92 -6.10 -15.82
N SER A 335 5.74 -4.79 -15.84
CA SER A 335 6.11 -3.89 -14.75
C SER A 335 5.06 -2.78 -14.60
N ARG A 336 4.79 -2.40 -13.36
CA ARG A 336 3.81 -1.34 -13.02
C ARG A 336 4.43 0.07 -13.15
N TRP A 337 5.30 0.27 -14.13
CA TRP A 337 6.00 1.55 -14.31
C TRP A 337 5.12 2.56 -15.09
N SER A 338 5.03 3.80 -14.61
CA SER A 338 4.18 4.86 -15.18
C SER A 338 4.79 5.51 -16.43
N ASP A 339 3.96 5.91 -17.39
CA ASP A 339 4.44 6.60 -18.60
C ASP A 339 5.13 7.95 -18.29
N VAL A 340 5.82 8.54 -19.28
CA VAL A 340 6.51 9.83 -19.13
C VAL A 340 5.58 11.03 -18.85
N ARG A 341 4.26 10.82 -18.86
CA ARG A 341 3.23 11.83 -18.53
C ARG A 341 2.60 11.59 -17.16
N GLY A 342 3.07 10.61 -16.39
CA GLY A 342 2.57 10.31 -15.06
C GLY A 342 1.28 9.49 -15.02
N ARG A 343 0.89 8.83 -16.13
CA ARG A 343 -0.17 7.81 -16.08
C ARG A 343 0.44 6.52 -15.52
N GLU A 344 -0.01 6.06 -14.35
CA GLU A 344 0.42 4.78 -13.79
C GLU A 344 -0.02 3.65 -14.72
N ALA A 345 0.92 2.78 -15.09
CA ALA A 345 0.56 1.57 -15.79
C ALA A 345 -0.25 0.69 -14.84
N SER A 346 -1.54 0.56 -15.12
CA SER A 346 -2.40 -0.39 -14.41
C SER A 346 -2.15 -1.73 -15.05
N PRO A 347 -1.51 -2.69 -14.36
CA PRO A 347 -1.20 -3.96 -14.98
C PRO A 347 -2.49 -4.57 -15.50
N ASN A 348 -2.56 -4.67 -16.81
CA ASN A 348 -3.70 -5.29 -17.43
C ASN A 348 -3.70 -6.78 -17.10
N ASP A 349 -4.81 -7.28 -16.54
CA ASP A 349 -4.96 -8.68 -16.17
C ASP A 349 -4.96 -9.62 -17.40
N ALA A 350 -5.04 -9.05 -18.61
CA ALA A 350 -5.00 -9.76 -19.89
C ALA A 350 -3.59 -9.93 -20.49
N VAL A 351 -2.51 -9.63 -19.76
CA VAL A 351 -1.14 -9.79 -20.27
C VAL A 351 -0.67 -11.26 -20.20
N GLU A 352 -0.38 -11.86 -21.35
CA GLU A 352 0.25 -13.18 -21.47
C GLU A 352 1.66 -13.05 -22.09
N ILE A 353 2.68 -13.55 -21.39
CA ILE A 353 4.07 -13.56 -21.86
C ILE A 353 4.47 -14.99 -22.23
N SER A 354 4.83 -15.20 -23.49
CA SER A 354 5.27 -16.49 -24.03
C SER A 354 6.72 -16.42 -24.52
N LEU A 355 7.61 -17.13 -23.83
CA LEU A 355 9.04 -17.25 -24.21
C LEU A 355 9.23 -18.23 -25.38
N ALA A 356 10.18 -17.95 -26.29
CA ALA A 356 10.59 -18.89 -27.33
C ALA A 356 11.15 -20.21 -26.75
N ASP A 357 11.97 -20.11 -25.70
CA ASP A 357 12.40 -21.22 -24.84
C ASP A 357 12.82 -20.72 -23.44
N ASN A 358 13.29 -21.61 -22.57
CA ASN A 358 13.73 -21.26 -21.20
C ASN A 358 15.13 -20.60 -21.17
N THR A 359 15.71 -20.31 -22.33
CA THR A 359 16.98 -19.61 -22.50
C THR A 359 16.66 -18.17 -22.94
N ARG A 360 17.52 -17.19 -22.63
CA ARG A 360 17.33 -15.79 -23.05
C ARG A 360 17.58 -15.60 -24.56
N ASN A 361 17.23 -16.57 -25.40
CA ASN A 361 17.46 -16.56 -26.83
C ASN A 361 16.15 -16.78 -27.59
N GLY A 362 15.91 -15.95 -28.62
CA GLY A 362 14.72 -16.03 -29.45
C GLY A 362 13.63 -15.04 -29.03
N TYR A 363 12.54 -15.03 -29.80
CA TYR A 363 11.46 -14.05 -29.62
C TYR A 363 10.56 -14.39 -28.44
N VAL A 364 10.49 -13.49 -27.47
CA VAL A 364 9.42 -13.43 -26.49
C VAL A 364 8.25 -12.67 -27.10
N THR A 365 7.05 -13.19 -26.89
CA THR A 365 5.80 -12.51 -27.26
C THR A 365 5.08 -12.03 -26.01
N VAL A 366 4.55 -10.82 -26.08
CA VAL A 366 3.65 -10.24 -25.07
C VAL A 366 2.32 -10.02 -25.75
N ASP A 367 1.28 -10.71 -25.32
CA ASP A 367 -0.11 -10.54 -25.77
C ASP A 367 -0.91 -9.78 -24.71
N ALA A 368 -1.70 -8.79 -25.09
CA ALA A 368 -2.50 -8.00 -24.15
C ALA A 368 -3.78 -7.41 -24.79
N ASP A 369 -4.84 -7.27 -23.99
CA ASP A 369 -6.11 -6.61 -24.35
C ASP A 369 -6.33 -5.36 -23.49
N ALA A 370 -5.88 -4.20 -23.94
CA ALA A 370 -5.90 -2.96 -23.16
C ALA A 370 -7.23 -2.18 -23.28
N ASP A 371 -7.77 -1.78 -22.13
CA ASP A 371 -8.89 -0.84 -22.05
C ASP A 371 -8.48 0.57 -22.52
N PRO A 372 -9.44 1.40 -23.00
CA PRO A 372 -9.16 2.79 -23.35
C PRO A 372 -8.53 3.59 -22.22
N ALA A 373 -7.60 4.49 -22.58
CA ALA A 373 -6.92 5.41 -21.67
C ALA A 373 -6.10 4.72 -20.56
N THR A 374 -5.66 3.48 -20.82
CA THR A 374 -4.72 2.77 -19.95
C THR A 374 -3.29 2.88 -20.46
N ALA A 375 -2.34 2.48 -19.63
CA ALA A 375 -0.95 2.29 -20.01
C ALA A 375 -0.48 0.93 -19.49
N ASP A 376 0.31 0.22 -20.29
CA ASP A 376 0.97 -1.02 -19.91
C ASP A 376 2.49 -0.80 -19.96
N GLY A 377 3.20 -1.32 -18.96
CA GLY A 377 4.63 -1.09 -18.75
C GLY A 377 5.44 -2.38 -18.76
N TYR A 378 6.58 -2.40 -19.43
CA TYR A 378 7.45 -3.58 -19.50
C TYR A 378 8.92 -3.21 -19.29
N LEU A 379 9.68 -4.11 -18.69
CA LEU A 379 11.14 -4.07 -18.66
C LEU A 379 11.69 -5.17 -19.56
N PHE A 380 12.75 -4.90 -20.32
CA PHE A 380 13.31 -5.87 -21.26
C PHE A 380 14.83 -5.86 -21.32
N ASP A 381 15.39 -7.04 -21.63
CA ASP A 381 16.77 -7.25 -22.08
C ASP A 381 16.70 -7.69 -23.55
N GLY A 382 17.33 -6.95 -24.47
CA GLY A 382 17.32 -7.27 -25.90
C GLY A 382 16.76 -6.16 -26.79
N GLU A 383 15.94 -6.52 -27.78
CA GLU A 383 15.42 -5.57 -28.78
C GLU A 383 13.94 -5.81 -29.11
N LEU A 384 13.13 -4.75 -29.14
CA LEU A 384 11.77 -4.81 -29.69
C LEU A 384 11.85 -4.88 -31.22
N VAL A 385 11.40 -5.97 -31.81
CA VAL A 385 11.57 -6.25 -33.25
C VAL A 385 10.28 -6.15 -34.08
N ALA A 386 9.11 -6.28 -33.44
CA ALA A 386 7.82 -6.19 -34.11
C ALA A 386 6.71 -5.79 -33.13
N VAL A 387 5.67 -5.13 -33.66
CA VAL A 387 4.48 -4.68 -32.93
C VAL A 387 3.26 -4.91 -33.81
N ASP A 388 2.30 -5.69 -33.31
CA ASP A 388 1.00 -5.89 -33.94
C ASP A 388 -0.08 -5.31 -33.02
N ALA A 389 -0.97 -4.46 -33.51
CA ALA A 389 -2.00 -3.83 -32.68
C ALA A 389 -3.26 -3.51 -33.49
N ASP A 390 -4.44 -3.76 -32.91
CA ASP A 390 -5.74 -3.39 -33.46
C ASP A 390 -6.66 -2.78 -32.39
N PRO A 391 -7.04 -1.49 -32.50
CA PRO A 391 -6.51 -0.50 -33.45
C PRO A 391 -5.03 -0.17 -33.20
N GLU A 392 -4.42 0.60 -34.10
CA GLU A 392 -3.04 1.09 -33.94
C GLU A 392 -2.84 1.82 -32.60
N LEU A 393 -1.70 1.58 -31.95
CA LEU A 393 -1.39 2.16 -30.63
C LEU A 393 -1.35 3.69 -30.68
N GLU A 394 -1.89 4.35 -29.64
CA GLU A 394 -1.82 5.81 -29.52
C GLU A 394 -0.37 6.27 -29.32
N GLU A 395 0.32 5.65 -28.37
CA GLU A 395 1.73 5.92 -28.09
C GLU A 395 2.49 4.64 -27.74
N LEU A 396 3.72 4.55 -28.27
CA LEU A 396 4.71 3.55 -27.91
C LEU A 396 5.99 4.28 -27.48
N TRP A 397 6.54 3.88 -26.34
CA TRP A 397 7.75 4.46 -25.79
C TRP A 397 8.79 3.37 -25.56
N LEU A 398 10.03 3.64 -25.98
CA LEU A 398 11.20 2.79 -25.76
C LEU A 398 12.24 3.56 -24.96
N SER A 399 12.55 3.09 -23.75
CA SER A 399 13.57 3.66 -22.88
C SER A 399 13.44 5.18 -22.66
N GLY A 400 12.21 5.70 -22.71
CA GLY A 400 11.89 7.12 -22.52
C GLY A 400 11.75 7.94 -23.82
N ASP A 401 12.09 7.37 -24.97
CA ASP A 401 11.88 8.00 -26.26
C ASP A 401 10.56 7.52 -26.89
N ARG A 402 9.74 8.45 -27.37
CA ARG A 402 8.54 8.11 -28.14
C ARG A 402 8.97 7.61 -29.52
N VAL A 403 8.49 6.44 -29.89
CA VAL A 403 8.67 5.86 -31.22
C VAL A 403 7.34 5.77 -31.94
N ASP A 404 7.37 5.69 -33.27
CA ASP A 404 6.18 5.49 -34.08
C ASP A 404 5.93 3.98 -34.22
N PRO A 405 4.80 3.43 -33.72
CA PRO A 405 4.49 2.00 -33.85
C PRO A 405 4.55 1.51 -35.31
N ALA A 406 4.23 2.37 -36.28
CA ALA A 406 4.26 2.03 -37.70
C ALA A 406 5.67 1.81 -38.27
N GLU A 407 6.73 2.15 -37.52
CA GLU A 407 8.12 1.86 -37.89
C GLU A 407 8.50 0.39 -37.62
N PHE A 408 7.70 -0.34 -36.84
CA PHE A 408 7.90 -1.76 -36.56
C PHE A 408 7.05 -2.61 -37.50
N PRO A 409 7.58 -3.74 -38.01
CA PRO A 409 6.76 -4.71 -38.72
C PRO A 409 5.75 -5.36 -37.77
N SER A 410 4.65 -5.90 -38.31
CA SER A 410 3.64 -6.61 -37.50
C SER A 410 4.08 -8.01 -37.04
N ALA A 411 5.20 -8.52 -37.57
CA ALA A 411 5.83 -9.77 -37.15
C ALA A 411 7.32 -9.76 -37.51
N PRO A 412 8.19 -10.51 -36.81
CA PRO A 412 9.59 -10.67 -37.18
C PRO A 412 9.74 -11.36 -38.55
N ASP A 413 10.86 -11.11 -39.24
CA ASP A 413 11.23 -11.87 -40.44
C ASP A 413 11.55 -13.35 -40.06
N GLU A 414 11.01 -14.32 -40.80
CA GLU A 414 11.19 -15.78 -40.57
C GLU A 414 12.63 -16.30 -40.73
#